data_AF-A0A653TJA2-F1
#
_entry.id   AF-A0A653TJA2-F1
#
_cell.length_a   1.000
_cell.length_b   1.000
_cell.length_c   1.000
_cell.angle_alpha   90.00
_cell.angle_beta   90.00
_cell.angle_gamma   90.00
#
_symmetry.space_group_name_H-M   'P 1'
#
loop_
_entity.id
_entity.type
_entity.pdbx_description
1 polymer ?
#
loop_
_entity_poly.entity_id
_entity_poly.type
_entity_poly.pdbx_seq_one_letter_code
_entity_poly.pdbx_strand_id
1 'polypeptide(L)'
;MKKIIYIVFLIITNLIFAQNTNSALFDAANDLYRKEKYTEAIDKYEAILYQNKVESAEVYFNLGNCYYKLGKIAPSIYNFEKALLLSPKDETIKTNLTFAQKMAIDDIKVTPRVGFSNFLYESISVWSVTVWAWLAVSLSVAFLLFFIGYYFSGTTLIKRIFFLGMFFLLGFMLCSILFAYLLNRQNKTIRPAIVFEELVNVKTEPKTSAENAFMLHEGTKVFVKETLDNWKRIELTDKSEGWIKKEAIRELKD
;
A
#
# COMPACT_ATOMS: atom_id res chain seq x y z
N MET A 1 3.23 4.95 41.86
CA MET A 1 2.91 6.19 41.12
C MET A 1 4.15 6.88 40.54
N LYS A 2 5.19 7.23 41.32
CA LYS A 2 6.41 7.89 40.81
C LYS A 2 7.12 7.12 39.66
N LYS A 3 7.19 5.79 39.73
CA LYS A 3 7.79 4.95 38.66
C LYS A 3 7.03 4.98 37.33
N ILE A 4 5.71 5.19 37.35
CA ILE A 4 4.87 5.29 36.13
C ILE A 4 5.13 6.64 35.44
N ILE A 5 5.31 7.71 36.22
CA ILE A 5 5.63 9.04 35.69
C ILE A 5 6.98 9.03 34.96
N TYR A 6 8.01 8.34 35.49
CA TYR A 6 9.29 8.20 34.80
C TYR A 6 9.21 7.39 33.51
N ILE A 7 8.38 6.34 33.46
CA ILE A 7 8.18 5.54 32.24
C ILE A 7 7.42 6.37 31.19
N VAL A 8 6.37 7.09 31.59
CA VAL A 8 5.62 7.98 30.70
C VAL A 8 6.51 9.12 30.19
N PHE A 9 7.32 9.74 31.05
CA PHE A 9 8.27 10.78 30.67
C PHE A 9 9.32 10.27 29.67
N LEU A 10 9.89 9.08 29.91
CA LEU A 10 10.88 8.46 29.03
C LEU A 10 10.30 8.06 27.66
N ILE A 11 9.04 7.67 27.60
CA ILE A 11 8.34 7.41 26.33
C ILE A 11 8.09 8.73 25.58
N ILE A 12 7.66 9.78 26.28
CA ILE A 12 7.39 11.09 25.66
C ILE A 12 8.68 11.73 25.09
N THR A 13 9.81 11.63 25.79
CA THR A 13 11.07 12.20 25.29
C THR A 13 11.56 11.54 24.01
N ASN A 14 11.37 10.22 23.85
CA ASN A 14 11.78 9.52 22.62
C ASN A 14 10.90 9.85 21.40
N LEU A 15 9.63 10.22 21.62
CA LEU A 15 8.71 10.58 20.54
C LEU A 15 9.04 11.96 19.93
N ILE A 16 9.57 12.90 20.72
CA ILE A 16 9.82 14.28 20.28
C ILE A 16 11.06 14.40 19.37
N PHE A 17 12.13 13.63 19.64
CA PHE A 17 13.36 13.70 18.83
C PHE A 17 13.25 13.03 17.46
N ALA A 18 12.41 12.00 17.32
CA ALA A 18 12.23 11.27 16.06
C ALA A 18 11.45 12.09 15.02
N GLN A 19 10.51 12.94 15.45
CA GLN A 19 9.68 13.73 14.53
C GLN A 19 10.45 14.91 13.92
N ASN A 20 11.37 15.52 14.69
CA ASN A 20 12.04 16.77 14.31
C ASN A 20 13.13 16.59 13.23
N THR A 21 13.75 15.42 13.16
CA THR A 21 14.81 15.14 12.16
C THR A 21 14.21 14.90 10.76
N ASN A 22 13.08 14.21 10.69
CA ASN A 22 12.39 13.94 9.43
C ASN A 22 11.80 15.21 8.81
N SER A 23 11.18 16.08 9.62
CA SER A 23 10.67 17.36 9.14
C SER A 23 11.79 18.24 8.58
N ALA A 24 12.94 18.32 9.25
CA ALA A 24 14.08 19.10 8.77
C ALA A 24 14.65 18.58 7.43
N LEU A 25 14.76 17.25 7.26
CA LEU A 25 15.19 16.65 5.99
C LEU A 25 14.16 16.91 4.87
N PHE A 26 12.88 16.81 5.21
CA PHE A 26 11.79 17.04 4.27
C PHE A 26 11.75 18.49 3.79
N ASP A 27 11.88 19.45 4.71
CA ASP A 27 11.94 20.88 4.39
C ASP A 27 13.18 21.21 3.53
N ALA A 28 14.34 20.65 3.90
CA ALA A 28 15.56 20.82 3.10
C ALA A 28 15.41 20.23 1.68
N ALA A 29 14.74 19.09 1.54
CA ALA A 29 14.46 18.48 0.23
C ALA A 29 13.51 19.36 -0.60
N ASN A 30 12.46 19.91 0.03
CA ASN A 30 11.55 20.87 -0.61
C ASN A 30 12.29 22.13 -1.07
N ASP A 31 13.21 22.64 -0.26
CA ASP A 31 14.03 23.82 -0.61
C ASP A 31 14.92 23.54 -1.82
N LEU A 32 15.55 22.37 -1.87
CA LEU A 32 16.34 21.93 -3.01
C LEU A 32 15.49 21.77 -4.27
N TYR A 33 14.28 21.19 -4.13
CA TYR A 33 13.32 21.09 -5.22
C TYR A 33 12.94 22.46 -5.79
N ARG A 34 12.63 23.44 -4.92
CA ARG A 34 12.29 24.82 -5.36
C ARG A 34 13.46 25.54 -6.02
N LYS A 35 14.70 25.13 -5.72
CA LYS A 35 15.93 25.60 -6.38
C LYS A 35 16.30 24.76 -7.62
N GLU A 36 15.40 23.89 -8.08
CA GLU A 36 15.57 22.98 -9.23
C GLU A 36 16.75 22.00 -9.10
N LYS A 37 17.26 21.80 -7.88
CA LYS A 37 18.32 20.85 -7.54
C LYS A 37 17.72 19.46 -7.28
N TYR A 38 17.11 18.87 -8.31
CA TYR A 38 16.30 17.67 -8.16
C TYR A 38 17.08 16.45 -7.67
N THR A 39 18.32 16.24 -8.13
CA THR A 39 19.16 15.13 -7.66
C THR A 39 19.49 15.26 -6.17
N GLU A 40 19.87 16.45 -5.71
CA GLU A 40 20.13 16.70 -4.29
C GLU A 40 18.86 16.54 -3.43
N ALA A 41 17.69 16.93 -3.97
CA ALA A 41 16.41 16.74 -3.31
C ALA A 41 16.05 15.24 -3.17
N ILE A 42 16.31 14.44 -4.21
CA ILE A 42 16.12 12.98 -4.19
C ILE A 42 16.94 12.37 -3.05
N ASP A 43 18.23 12.69 -2.94
CA ASP A 43 19.09 12.14 -1.89
C ASP A 43 18.52 12.40 -0.48
N LYS A 44 17.94 13.59 -0.27
CA LYS A 44 17.31 13.96 1.01
C LYS A 44 16.01 13.21 1.25
N TYR A 45 15.15 13.07 0.25
CA TYR A 45 13.92 12.28 0.39
C TYR A 45 14.20 10.79 0.58
N GLU A 46 15.17 10.22 -0.14
CA GLU A 46 15.59 8.84 0.01
C GLU A 46 16.19 8.58 1.41
N ALA A 47 16.90 9.56 1.99
CA ALA A 47 17.36 9.45 3.37
C ALA A 47 16.20 9.27 4.37
N ILE A 48 15.06 9.94 4.16
CA ILE A 48 13.86 9.77 5.00
C ILE A 48 13.33 8.33 4.89
N LEU A 49 13.27 7.78 3.67
CA LEU A 49 12.77 6.43 3.43
C LEU A 49 13.72 5.35 3.96
N TYR A 50 15.01 5.42 3.63
CA TYR A 50 15.94 4.30 3.87
C TYR A 50 16.68 4.39 5.20
N GLN A 51 17.02 5.59 5.67
CA GLN A 51 17.75 5.75 6.93
C GLN A 51 16.77 5.80 8.10
N ASN A 52 15.70 6.60 7.96
CA ASN A 52 14.73 6.82 9.04
C ASN A 52 13.55 5.85 8.98
N LYS A 53 13.40 5.08 7.89
CA LYS A 53 12.34 4.07 7.69
C LYS A 53 10.93 4.65 7.83
N VAL A 54 10.76 5.89 7.38
CA VAL A 54 9.46 6.59 7.42
C VAL A 54 8.91 6.68 6.00
N GLU A 55 7.85 5.92 5.75
CA GLU A 55 7.09 6.00 4.50
C GLU A 55 5.91 6.96 4.66
N SER A 56 5.76 7.88 3.71
CA SER A 56 4.59 8.75 3.63
C SER A 56 4.22 9.02 2.17
N ALA A 57 2.94 9.27 1.92
CA ALA A 57 2.45 9.60 0.58
C ALA A 57 3.17 10.84 0.02
N GLU A 58 3.47 11.82 0.89
CA GLU A 58 4.10 13.09 0.52
C GLU A 58 5.55 12.94 0.08
N VAL A 59 6.35 12.13 0.79
CA VAL A 59 7.75 11.85 0.41
C VAL A 59 7.81 11.16 -0.95
N TYR A 60 6.99 10.13 -1.15
CA TYR A 60 6.91 9.44 -2.44
C TYR A 60 6.40 10.35 -3.55
N PHE A 61 5.39 11.18 -3.29
CA PHE A 61 4.89 12.15 -4.27
C PHE A 61 5.99 13.12 -4.71
N ASN A 62 6.76 13.66 -3.76
CA ASN A 62 7.85 14.58 -4.08
C ASN A 62 9.03 13.91 -4.77
N LEU A 63 9.38 12.66 -4.43
CA LEU A 63 10.33 11.86 -5.21
C LEU A 63 9.84 11.67 -6.66
N GLY A 64 8.57 11.31 -6.83
CA GLY A 64 7.92 11.19 -8.14
C GLY A 64 8.05 12.46 -8.97
N ASN A 65 7.82 13.62 -8.34
CA ASN A 65 8.00 14.94 -8.95
C ASN A 65 9.46 15.23 -9.32
N CYS A 66 10.43 14.89 -8.47
CA CYS A 66 11.85 15.07 -8.78
C CYS A 66 12.27 14.24 -9.99
N TYR A 67 11.92 12.96 -10.01
CA TYR A 67 12.22 12.07 -11.13
C TYR A 67 11.50 12.49 -12.40
N TYR A 68 10.25 12.98 -12.30
CA TYR A 68 9.51 13.54 -13.43
C TYR A 68 10.27 14.71 -14.06
N LYS A 69 10.75 15.66 -13.24
CA LYS A 69 11.53 16.82 -13.70
C LYS A 69 12.88 16.43 -14.31
N LEU A 70 13.47 15.31 -13.89
CA LEU A 70 14.69 14.74 -14.46
C LEU A 70 14.44 13.86 -15.70
N GLY A 71 13.18 13.68 -16.12
CA GLY A 71 12.83 12.81 -17.25
C GLY A 71 13.01 11.32 -16.98
N LYS A 72 13.08 10.90 -15.71
CA LYS A 72 13.23 9.49 -15.30
C LYS A 72 11.85 8.85 -15.16
N ILE A 73 11.39 8.19 -16.21
CA ILE A 73 10.02 7.70 -16.36
C ILE A 73 9.69 6.62 -15.31
N ALA A 74 10.44 5.50 -15.29
CA ALA A 74 10.15 4.41 -14.36
C ALA A 74 10.22 4.83 -12.88
N PRO A 75 11.28 5.52 -12.41
CA PRO A 75 11.34 6.00 -11.03
C PRO A 75 10.20 6.98 -10.70
N SER A 76 9.79 7.85 -11.63
CA SER A 76 8.69 8.78 -11.40
C SER A 76 7.36 8.05 -11.19
N ILE A 77 7.00 7.15 -12.12
CA ILE A 77 5.77 6.35 -12.05
C ILE A 77 5.78 5.48 -10.79
N TYR A 78 6.90 4.82 -10.48
CA TYR A 78 7.03 3.99 -9.29
C TYR A 78 6.73 4.75 -7.99
N ASN A 79 7.31 5.95 -7.85
CA ASN A 79 7.12 6.75 -6.65
C ASN A 79 5.69 7.32 -6.57
N PHE A 80 5.10 7.76 -7.68
CA PHE A 80 3.68 8.16 -7.66
C PHE A 80 2.73 7.01 -7.34
N GLU A 81 3.00 5.80 -7.84
CA GLU A 81 2.22 4.60 -7.50
C GLU A 81 2.37 4.23 -6.01
N LYS A 82 3.58 4.32 -5.44
CA LYS A 82 3.81 4.17 -3.99
C LYS A 82 3.02 5.22 -3.19
N ALA A 83 3.04 6.48 -3.62
CA ALA A 83 2.26 7.55 -2.99
C ALA A 83 0.75 7.25 -3.04
N LEU A 84 0.25 6.75 -4.17
CA LEU A 84 -1.15 6.39 -4.36
C LEU A 84 -1.57 5.18 -3.51
N LEU A 85 -0.67 4.22 -3.25
CA LEU A 85 -0.95 3.12 -2.32
C LEU A 85 -1.21 3.64 -0.89
N LEU A 86 -0.54 4.70 -0.47
CA LEU A 86 -0.69 5.31 0.85
C LEU A 86 -1.87 6.30 0.91
N SER A 87 -2.17 6.99 -0.19
CA SER A 87 -3.31 7.91 -0.30
C SER A 87 -4.14 7.65 -1.57
N PRO A 88 -4.98 6.58 -1.59
CA PRO A 88 -5.66 6.12 -2.81
C PRO A 88 -6.68 7.10 -3.41
N LYS A 89 -7.11 8.09 -2.63
CA LYS A 89 -8.14 9.06 -3.00
C LYS A 89 -7.56 10.45 -3.32
N ASP A 90 -6.24 10.60 -3.33
CA ASP A 90 -5.60 11.87 -3.63
C ASP A 90 -5.60 12.15 -5.14
N GLU A 91 -6.43 13.11 -5.56
CA GLU A 91 -6.56 13.50 -6.96
C GLU A 91 -5.29 14.16 -7.52
N THR A 92 -4.48 14.79 -6.67
CA THR A 92 -3.21 15.41 -7.08
C THR A 92 -2.22 14.31 -7.46
N ILE A 93 -2.09 13.27 -6.64
CA ILE A 93 -1.23 12.12 -6.95
C ILE A 93 -1.69 11.43 -8.23
N LYS A 94 -2.99 11.16 -8.38
CA LYS A 94 -3.55 10.54 -9.61
C LYS A 94 -3.26 11.36 -10.86
N THR A 95 -3.41 12.67 -10.78
CA THR A 95 -3.16 13.59 -11.90
C THR A 95 -1.69 13.58 -12.30
N ASN A 96 -0.77 13.68 -11.34
CA ASN A 96 0.68 13.65 -11.62
C ASN A 96 1.14 12.28 -12.12
N LEU A 97 0.61 11.19 -11.56
CA LEU A 97 0.83 9.84 -12.09
C LEU A 97 0.40 9.74 -13.54
N THR A 98 -0.76 10.31 -13.90
CA THR A 98 -1.25 10.31 -15.28
C THR A 98 -0.30 11.09 -16.21
N PHE A 99 0.28 12.20 -15.75
CA PHE A 99 1.29 12.92 -16.53
C PHE A 99 2.58 12.11 -16.71
N ALA A 100 3.04 11.42 -15.67
CA ALA A 100 4.22 10.55 -15.75
C ALA A 100 3.98 9.35 -16.68
N GLN A 101 2.80 8.73 -16.62
CA GLN A 101 2.41 7.62 -17.50
C GLN A 101 2.36 8.04 -18.97
N LYS A 102 1.95 9.29 -19.28
CA LYS A 102 1.99 9.82 -20.65
C LYS A 102 3.40 10.00 -21.22
N MET A 103 4.44 9.97 -20.38
CA MET A 103 5.82 9.96 -20.85
C MET A 103 6.31 8.56 -21.23
N ALA A 104 5.64 7.50 -20.76
CA ALA A 104 5.99 6.13 -21.09
C ALA A 104 5.65 5.81 -22.55
N ILE A 105 6.43 4.90 -23.15
CA ILE A 105 6.25 4.48 -24.54
C ILE A 105 5.03 3.58 -24.68
N ASP A 106 4.81 2.67 -23.73
CA ASP A 106 3.73 1.69 -23.79
C ASP A 106 2.41 2.30 -23.30
N ASP A 107 1.44 2.47 -24.19
CA ASP A 107 0.06 2.87 -23.82
C ASP A 107 -0.80 1.64 -23.51
N ILE A 108 -0.55 1.00 -22.36
CA ILE A 108 -1.35 -0.14 -21.91
C ILE A 108 -2.58 0.38 -21.18
N LYS A 109 -3.72 0.37 -21.88
CA LYS A 109 -5.00 0.78 -21.30
C LYS A 109 -5.34 -0.08 -20.08
N VAL A 110 -5.52 0.58 -18.94
CA VAL A 110 -5.99 -0.08 -17.72
C VAL A 110 -7.44 -0.48 -17.93
N THR A 111 -7.70 -1.79 -18.02
CA THR A 111 -9.06 -2.29 -18.11
C THR A 111 -9.70 -2.27 -16.71
N PRO A 112 -10.80 -1.53 -16.51
CA PRO A 112 -11.49 -1.57 -15.23
C PRO A 112 -12.04 -2.98 -15.03
N ARG A 113 -11.67 -3.61 -13.91
CA ARG A 113 -12.24 -4.89 -13.53
C ARG A 113 -13.66 -4.62 -13.04
N VAL A 114 -14.65 -4.84 -13.90
CA VAL A 114 -16.09 -4.72 -13.55
C VAL A 114 -16.65 -6.09 -13.16
N GLY A 115 -17.47 -6.14 -12.11
CA GLY A 115 -18.11 -7.39 -11.65
C GLY A 115 -18.48 -7.38 -10.17
N PHE A 116 -19.32 -8.33 -9.75
CA PHE A 116 -19.78 -8.43 -8.36
C PHE A 116 -18.63 -8.64 -7.36
N SER A 117 -17.60 -9.40 -7.73
CA SER A 117 -16.40 -9.58 -6.89
C SER A 117 -15.65 -8.27 -6.66
N ASN A 118 -15.53 -7.41 -7.67
CA ASN A 118 -14.89 -6.10 -7.53
C ASN A 118 -15.75 -5.14 -6.71
N PHE A 119 -17.08 -5.15 -6.91
CA PHE A 119 -18.00 -4.35 -6.08
C PHE A 119 -17.90 -4.71 -4.58
N LEU A 120 -17.89 -6.01 -4.25
CA LEU A 120 -17.71 -6.45 -2.87
C LEU A 120 -16.36 -6.02 -2.30
N TYR A 121 -15.29 -6.15 -3.09
CA TYR A 121 -13.97 -5.71 -2.68
C TYR A 121 -13.90 -4.19 -2.45
N GLU A 122 -14.43 -3.38 -3.37
CA GLU A 122 -14.48 -1.92 -3.23
C GLU A 122 -15.25 -1.52 -1.98
N SER A 123 -16.33 -2.22 -1.66
CA SER A 123 -17.12 -2.00 -0.44
C SER A 123 -16.33 -2.37 0.83
N ILE A 124 -15.62 -3.50 0.84
CA ILE A 124 -14.82 -3.97 1.99
C ILE A 124 -13.57 -3.11 2.18
N SER A 125 -12.94 -2.66 1.08
CA SER A 125 -11.70 -1.89 1.07
C SER A 125 -11.87 -0.40 1.39
N VAL A 126 -13.10 0.06 1.65
CA VAL A 126 -13.37 1.39 2.23
C VAL A 126 -12.58 1.58 3.54
N TRP A 127 -12.43 0.49 4.32
CA TRP A 127 -11.63 0.45 5.54
C TRP A 127 -10.39 -0.41 5.35
N SER A 128 -9.29 -0.03 5.99
CA SER A 128 -8.05 -0.80 5.97
C SER A 128 -8.16 -2.09 6.80
N VAL A 129 -7.27 -3.05 6.55
CA VAL A 129 -7.17 -4.30 7.32
C VAL A 129 -7.06 -4.01 8.82
N THR A 130 -6.30 -2.98 9.19
CA THR A 130 -6.10 -2.57 10.59
C THR A 130 -7.38 -2.07 11.26
N VAL A 131 -8.22 -1.34 10.53
CA VAL A 131 -9.52 -0.87 11.04
C VAL A 131 -10.45 -2.05 11.29
N TRP A 132 -10.55 -3.00 10.35
CA TRP A 132 -11.33 -4.24 10.54
C TRP A 132 -10.80 -5.08 11.71
N ALA A 133 -9.49 -5.12 11.93
CA ALA A 133 -8.89 -5.81 13.07
C ALA A 133 -9.25 -5.14 14.41
N TRP A 134 -9.10 -3.82 14.51
CA TRP A 134 -9.49 -3.08 15.72
C TRP A 134 -10.99 -3.13 16.00
N LEU A 135 -11.82 -3.16 14.96
CA LEU A 135 -13.26 -3.36 15.09
C LEU A 135 -13.56 -4.73 15.71
N ALA A 136 -12.90 -5.79 15.24
CA ALA A 136 -13.06 -7.13 15.82
C ALA A 136 -12.65 -7.18 17.30
N VAL A 137 -11.53 -6.53 17.67
CA VAL A 137 -11.09 -6.40 19.08
C VAL A 137 -12.10 -5.62 19.91
N SER A 138 -12.65 -4.53 19.37
CA SER A 138 -13.65 -3.72 20.09
C SER A 138 -14.95 -4.49 20.30
N LEU A 139 -15.39 -5.26 19.30
CA LEU A 139 -16.57 -6.11 19.38
C LEU A 139 -16.38 -7.27 20.36
N SER A 140 -15.17 -7.82 20.49
CA SER A 140 -14.89 -8.89 21.48
C SER A 140 -14.96 -8.36 22.92
N VAL A 141 -14.45 -7.16 23.17
CA VAL A 141 -14.60 -6.48 24.48
C VAL A 141 -16.07 -6.19 24.76
N ALA A 142 -16.83 -5.67 23.78
CA ALA A 142 -18.27 -5.43 23.93
C ALA A 142 -19.04 -6.74 24.22
N PHE A 143 -18.66 -7.84 23.59
CA PHE A 143 -19.22 -9.17 23.86
C PHE A 143 -19.02 -9.58 25.32
N LEU A 144 -17.81 -9.38 25.88
CA LEU A 144 -17.55 -9.65 27.31
C LEU A 144 -18.40 -8.76 28.23
N LEU A 145 -18.59 -7.49 27.89
CA LEU A 145 -19.48 -6.60 28.65
C LEU A 145 -20.94 -7.05 28.60
N PHE A 146 -21.41 -7.54 27.44
CA PHE A 146 -22.75 -8.12 27.30
C PHE A 146 -22.89 -9.41 28.12
N PHE A 147 -21.85 -10.24 28.16
CA PHE A 147 -21.82 -11.44 29.00
C PHE A 147 -21.89 -11.10 30.49
N ILE A 148 -21.14 -10.10 30.95
CA ILE A 148 -21.20 -9.60 32.33
C ILE A 148 -22.60 -9.04 32.63
N GLY A 149 -23.15 -8.22 31.72
CA GLY A 149 -24.51 -7.69 31.84
C GLY A 149 -25.58 -8.78 31.94
N TYR A 150 -25.45 -9.83 31.12
CA TYR A 150 -26.30 -11.02 31.20
C TYR A 150 -26.22 -11.67 32.59
N TYR A 151 -25.00 -11.88 33.10
CA TYR A 151 -24.77 -12.56 34.39
C TYR A 151 -25.37 -11.80 35.57
N PHE A 152 -25.20 -10.48 35.63
CA PHE A 152 -25.68 -9.64 36.75
C PHE A 152 -27.13 -9.15 36.60
N SER A 153 -27.75 -9.33 35.44
CA SER A 153 -29.13 -8.86 35.24
C SER A 153 -30.15 -9.66 36.05
N GLY A 154 -31.03 -8.95 36.76
CA GLY A 154 -32.03 -9.56 37.66
C GLY A 154 -33.35 -9.93 37.00
N THR A 155 -33.68 -9.37 35.83
CA THR A 155 -34.97 -9.59 35.16
C THR A 155 -34.83 -10.42 33.88
N THR A 156 -35.85 -11.23 33.58
CA THR A 156 -35.87 -12.10 32.39
C THR A 156 -35.76 -11.32 31.08
N LEU A 157 -36.35 -10.13 30.99
CA LEU A 157 -36.28 -9.30 29.78
C LEU A 157 -34.86 -8.79 29.52
N ILE A 158 -34.17 -8.28 30.55
CA ILE A 158 -32.79 -7.78 30.40
C ILE A 158 -31.84 -8.93 30.03
N LYS A 159 -32.01 -10.12 30.63
CA LYS A 159 -31.26 -11.33 30.22
C LYS A 159 -31.42 -11.66 28.75
N ARG A 160 -32.64 -11.60 28.22
CA ARG A 160 -32.91 -11.88 26.79
C ARG A 160 -32.24 -10.87 25.87
N ILE A 161 -32.24 -9.58 26.24
CA ILE A 161 -31.58 -8.52 25.46
C ILE A 161 -30.07 -8.78 25.40
N PHE A 162 -29.41 -9.01 26.54
CA PHE A 162 -27.97 -9.30 26.56
C PHE A 162 -27.64 -10.60 25.80
N PHE A 163 -28.44 -11.65 25.99
CA PHE A 163 -28.24 -12.92 25.30
C PHE A 163 -28.36 -12.78 23.78
N LEU A 164 -29.42 -12.14 23.29
CA LEU A 164 -29.61 -11.93 21.86
C LEU A 164 -28.54 -10.99 21.28
N GLY A 165 -28.16 -9.94 22.04
CA GLY A 165 -27.09 -9.04 21.67
C GLY A 165 -25.74 -9.74 21.50
N MET A 166 -25.43 -10.74 22.32
CA MET A 166 -24.20 -11.54 22.17
C MET A 166 -24.13 -12.26 20.81
N PHE A 167 -25.24 -12.78 20.26
CA PHE A 167 -25.24 -13.40 18.93
C PHE A 167 -24.96 -12.39 17.82
N PHE A 168 -25.56 -11.19 17.91
CA PHE A 168 -25.28 -10.12 16.94
C PHE A 168 -23.82 -9.68 17.00
N LEU A 169 -23.29 -9.44 18.21
CA LEU A 169 -21.89 -9.06 18.40
C LEU A 169 -20.92 -10.13 17.87
N LEU A 170 -21.20 -11.40 18.14
CA LEU A 170 -20.43 -12.52 17.61
C LEU A 170 -20.49 -12.55 16.07
N GLY A 171 -21.67 -12.40 15.49
CA GLY A 171 -21.86 -12.36 14.03
C GLY A 171 -21.05 -11.23 13.37
N PHE A 172 -21.17 -10.00 13.89
CA PHE A 172 -20.40 -8.86 13.39
C PHE A 172 -18.90 -9.03 13.58
N MET A 173 -18.46 -9.61 14.70
CA MET A 173 -17.05 -9.89 14.94
C MET A 173 -16.50 -10.88 13.91
N LEU A 174 -17.23 -11.97 13.63
CA LEU A 174 -16.83 -12.95 12.61
C LEU A 174 -16.79 -12.34 11.21
N CYS A 175 -17.77 -11.51 10.85
CA CYS A 175 -17.75 -10.75 9.59
C CYS A 175 -16.54 -9.82 9.50
N SER A 176 -16.21 -9.10 10.57
CA SER A 176 -15.04 -8.20 10.64
C SER A 176 -13.73 -8.96 10.40
N ILE A 177 -13.57 -10.12 11.03
CA ILE A 177 -12.40 -11.01 10.84
C ILE A 177 -12.36 -11.54 9.41
N LEU A 178 -13.49 -12.00 8.87
CA LEU A 178 -13.58 -12.49 7.50
C LEU A 178 -13.19 -11.40 6.50
N PHE A 179 -13.71 -10.18 6.65
CA PHE A 179 -13.37 -9.06 5.79
C PHE A 179 -11.90 -8.66 5.87
N ALA A 180 -11.33 -8.60 7.08
CA ALA A 180 -9.89 -8.39 7.25
C ALA A 180 -9.07 -9.48 6.53
N TYR A 181 -9.48 -10.75 6.63
CA TYR A 181 -8.83 -11.86 5.96
C TYR A 181 -8.94 -11.79 4.43
N LEU A 182 -10.14 -11.52 3.89
CA LEU A 182 -10.37 -11.40 2.45
C LEU A 182 -9.56 -10.25 1.85
N LEU A 183 -9.56 -9.08 2.51
CA LEU A 183 -8.79 -7.91 2.10
C LEU A 183 -7.29 -8.20 2.13
N ASN A 184 -6.78 -8.83 3.19
CA ASN A 184 -5.38 -9.22 3.30
C ASN A 184 -4.96 -10.23 2.22
N ARG A 185 -5.80 -11.24 1.97
CA ARG A 185 -5.55 -12.23 0.92
C ARG A 185 -5.43 -11.56 -0.44
N GLN A 186 -6.38 -10.68 -0.78
CA GLN A 186 -6.37 -9.98 -2.06
C GLN A 186 -5.17 -9.02 -2.18
N ASN A 187 -4.81 -8.31 -1.12
CA ASN A 187 -3.63 -7.44 -1.09
C ASN A 187 -2.34 -8.20 -1.36
N LYS A 188 -2.23 -9.46 -0.91
CA LYS A 188 -1.10 -10.35 -1.20
C LYS A 188 -1.13 -10.94 -2.61
N THR A 189 -2.31 -11.18 -3.16
CA THR A 189 -2.46 -11.70 -4.53
C THR A 189 -2.16 -10.63 -5.58
N ILE A 190 -2.56 -9.37 -5.34
CA ILE A 190 -2.31 -8.26 -6.26
C ILE A 190 -0.95 -7.65 -5.94
N ARG A 191 0.06 -8.07 -6.71
CA ARG A 191 1.46 -7.61 -6.62
C ARG A 191 1.81 -6.75 -7.83
N PRO A 192 1.47 -5.45 -7.82
CA PRO A 192 1.80 -4.58 -8.92
C PRO A 192 3.29 -4.22 -8.88
N ALA A 193 3.90 -4.12 -10.04
CA ALA A 193 5.31 -3.79 -10.22
C ALA A 193 5.47 -2.86 -11.43
N ILE A 194 6.56 -2.09 -11.44
CA ILE A 194 6.92 -1.20 -12.54
C ILE A 194 8.19 -1.73 -13.20
N VAL A 195 8.23 -1.74 -14.53
CA VAL A 195 9.43 -2.06 -15.31
C VAL A 195 10.43 -0.91 -15.22
N PHE A 196 11.69 -1.21 -14.88
CA PHE A 196 12.77 -0.22 -14.70
C PHE A 196 13.84 -0.28 -15.80
N GLU A 197 13.88 -1.35 -16.59
CA GLU A 197 14.74 -1.42 -17.78
C GLU A 197 14.11 -0.64 -18.94
N GLU A 198 14.93 0.10 -19.70
CA GLU A 198 14.48 0.91 -20.84
C GLU A 198 13.72 0.09 -21.88
N LEU A 199 14.21 -1.13 -22.14
CA LEU A 199 13.59 -2.12 -23.02
C LEU A 199 13.88 -3.51 -22.47
N VAL A 200 12.84 -4.31 -22.24
CA VAL A 200 12.95 -5.68 -21.74
C VAL A 200 12.13 -6.64 -22.58
N ASN A 201 12.76 -7.76 -22.94
CA ASN A 201 12.10 -8.86 -23.63
C ASN A 201 11.39 -9.76 -22.62
N VAL A 202 10.05 -9.83 -22.70
CA VAL A 202 9.25 -10.77 -21.94
C VAL A 202 9.28 -12.12 -22.64
N LYS A 203 9.59 -13.18 -21.90
CA LYS A 203 9.77 -14.55 -22.40
C LYS A 203 8.50 -15.38 -22.27
N THR A 204 8.31 -16.36 -23.14
CA THR A 204 7.21 -17.34 -23.02
C THR A 204 7.43 -18.33 -21.87
N GLU A 205 8.69 -18.62 -21.54
CA GLU A 205 9.11 -19.52 -20.47
C GLU A 205 10.19 -18.86 -19.58
N PRO A 206 10.40 -19.32 -18.34
CA PRO A 206 11.42 -18.77 -17.42
C PRO A 206 12.85 -19.24 -17.80
N LYS A 207 13.26 -19.00 -19.04
CA LYS A 207 14.57 -19.36 -19.59
C LYS A 207 15.07 -18.26 -20.51
N THR A 208 16.37 -17.99 -20.47
CA THR A 208 17.00 -16.98 -21.33
C THR A 208 16.91 -17.33 -22.82
N SER A 209 16.97 -18.62 -23.16
CA SER A 209 16.87 -19.14 -24.53
C SER A 209 15.45 -19.24 -25.08
N ALA A 210 14.43 -18.98 -24.26
CA ALA A 210 13.05 -19.03 -24.71
C ALA A 210 12.73 -17.89 -25.69
N GLU A 211 11.72 -18.12 -26.53
CA GLU A 211 11.20 -17.12 -27.45
C GLU A 211 10.65 -15.89 -26.70
N ASN A 212 10.75 -14.73 -27.35
CA ASN A 212 10.19 -13.49 -26.82
C ASN A 212 8.67 -13.51 -27.10
N ALA A 213 7.86 -13.36 -26.06
CA ALA A 213 6.42 -13.20 -26.19
C ALA A 213 6.07 -11.79 -26.69
N PHE A 214 6.66 -10.78 -26.06
CA PHE A 214 6.51 -9.36 -26.40
C PHE A 214 7.62 -8.54 -25.71
N MET A 215 7.70 -7.25 -26.03
CA MET A 215 8.65 -6.31 -25.43
C MET A 215 7.90 -5.29 -24.58
N LEU A 216 8.53 -4.89 -23.47
CA LEU A 216 8.04 -3.83 -22.60
C LEU A 216 9.12 -2.76 -22.45
N HIS A 217 8.69 -1.53 -22.18
CA HIS A 217 9.56 -0.40 -21.89
C HIS A 217 9.46 0.01 -20.41
N GLU A 218 10.39 0.88 -20.01
CA GLU A 218 10.39 1.43 -18.65
C GLU A 218 9.06 2.16 -18.34
N GLY A 219 8.65 2.10 -17.07
CA GLY A 219 7.42 2.73 -16.60
C GLY A 219 6.17 1.89 -16.77
N THR A 220 6.24 0.80 -17.54
CA THR A 220 5.10 -0.09 -17.73
C THR A 220 4.73 -0.80 -16.43
N LYS A 221 3.43 -0.72 -16.08
CA LYS A 221 2.85 -1.38 -14.91
C LYS A 221 2.46 -2.81 -15.24
N VAL A 222 2.97 -3.75 -14.46
CA VAL A 222 2.75 -5.18 -14.60
C VAL A 222 2.25 -5.78 -13.28
N PHE A 223 1.57 -6.92 -13.32
CA PHE A 223 1.12 -7.63 -12.12
C PHE A 223 1.84 -8.97 -11.99
N VAL A 224 2.64 -9.13 -10.94
CA VAL A 224 3.36 -10.38 -10.66
C VAL A 224 2.38 -11.45 -10.16
N LYS A 225 2.36 -12.59 -10.85
CA LYS A 225 1.55 -13.77 -10.52
C LYS A 225 2.35 -14.82 -9.75
N GLU A 226 3.56 -15.08 -10.23
CA GLU A 226 4.41 -16.16 -9.75
C GLU A 226 5.88 -15.71 -9.72
N THR A 227 6.66 -16.31 -8.84
CA THR A 227 8.11 -16.11 -8.75
C THR A 227 8.78 -17.48 -8.82
N LEU A 228 9.66 -17.67 -9.79
CA LEU A 228 10.45 -18.88 -9.99
C LEU A 228 11.92 -18.47 -10.10
N ASP A 229 12.71 -18.73 -9.07
CA ASP A 229 14.12 -18.32 -8.97
C ASP A 229 14.32 -16.81 -9.31
N ASN A 230 15.02 -16.53 -10.41
CA ASN A 230 15.29 -15.18 -10.92
C ASN A 230 14.22 -14.65 -11.88
N TRP A 231 13.14 -15.40 -12.11
CA TRP A 231 12.06 -15.06 -13.01
C TRP A 231 10.76 -14.73 -12.27
N LYS A 232 9.99 -13.84 -12.86
CA LYS A 232 8.68 -13.40 -12.39
C LYS A 232 7.70 -13.60 -13.54
N ARG A 233 6.63 -14.36 -13.32
CA ARG A 233 5.52 -14.42 -14.26
C ARG A 233 4.67 -13.19 -14.04
N ILE A 234 4.48 -12.40 -15.08
CA ILE A 234 3.72 -11.16 -15.06
C ILE A 234 2.47 -11.29 -15.94
N GLU A 235 1.43 -10.55 -15.56
CA GLU A 235 0.20 -10.35 -16.32
C GLU A 235 0.02 -8.84 -16.55
N LEU A 236 -0.34 -8.45 -17.77
CA LEU A 236 -0.75 -7.10 -18.14
C LEU A 236 -2.28 -6.92 -18.01
N THR A 237 -2.76 -5.69 -18.11
CA THR A 237 -4.20 -5.39 -17.98
C THR A 237 -5.04 -5.95 -19.12
N ASP A 238 -4.44 -6.25 -20.27
CA ASP A 238 -5.07 -6.93 -21.41
C ASP A 238 -5.06 -8.47 -21.29
N LYS A 239 -4.57 -9.01 -20.15
CA LYS A 239 -4.37 -10.43 -19.85
C LYS A 239 -3.24 -11.11 -20.63
N SER A 240 -2.41 -10.36 -21.34
CA SER A 240 -1.16 -10.93 -21.85
C SER A 240 -0.25 -11.31 -20.69
N GLU A 241 0.43 -12.44 -20.83
CA GLU A 241 1.28 -13.01 -19.79
C GLU A 241 2.64 -13.39 -20.34
N GLY A 242 3.64 -13.37 -19.47
CA GLY A 242 4.96 -13.91 -19.77
C GLY A 242 5.91 -13.79 -18.60
N TRP A 243 7.16 -14.17 -18.84
CA TRP A 243 8.22 -14.23 -17.84
C TRP A 243 9.22 -13.10 -18.05
N ILE A 244 9.47 -12.36 -16.98
CA ILE A 244 10.45 -11.29 -16.93
C ILE A 244 11.47 -11.58 -15.83
N LYS A 245 12.70 -11.10 -16.00
CA LYS A 245 13.69 -11.20 -14.93
C LYS A 245 13.27 -10.35 -13.73
N LYS A 246 13.57 -10.83 -12.52
CA LYS A 246 13.31 -10.12 -11.26
C LYS A 246 13.98 -8.74 -11.20
N GLU A 247 15.17 -8.59 -11.77
CA GLU A 247 15.94 -7.33 -11.76
C GLU A 247 15.33 -6.22 -12.61
N ALA A 248 14.57 -6.59 -13.66
CA ALA A 248 13.98 -5.66 -14.60
C ALA A 248 12.75 -4.93 -14.06
N ILE A 249 12.19 -5.39 -12.94
CA ILE A 249 10.98 -4.84 -12.34
C ILE A 249 11.18 -4.52 -10.86
N ARG A 250 10.45 -3.52 -10.36
CA ARG A 250 10.35 -3.25 -8.91
C ARG A 250 8.91 -3.37 -8.46
N GLU A 251 8.67 -4.23 -7.47
CA GLU A 251 7.36 -4.39 -6.87
C GLU A 251 7.00 -3.16 -6.01
N LEU A 252 5.73 -2.76 -6.05
CA LEU A 252 5.21 -1.62 -5.29
C LEU A 252 4.81 -2.01 -3.86
N LYS A 253 4.62 -3.31 -3.62
CA LYS A 253 4.32 -3.88 -2.31
C LYS A 253 5.41 -4.91 -2.00
N ASP A 254 5.84 -4.93 -0.75
CA ASP A 254 6.79 -5.93 -0.25
C ASP A 254 6.08 -7.26 0.13
#